data_AF-A0A3S1NSI3-F1
#
_entry.id   AF-A0A3S1NSI3-F1
#
_cell.length_a   1.000
_cell.length_b   1.000
_cell.length_c   1.000
_cell.angle_alpha   90.00
_cell.angle_beta   90.00
_cell.angle_gamma   90.00
#
_symmetry.space_group_name_H-M   'P 1'
#
loop_
_entity.id
_entity.type
_entity.pdbx_description
1 polymer ?
#
loop_
_entity_poly.entity_id
_entity_poly.type
_entity_poly.pdbx_seq_one_letter_code
_entity_poly.pdbx_strand_id
1 'polypeptide(L)'
;MNAPGKLAERYRRTLKRAVDLRSMQTISSDELVAAGPDRYHEIRRTATRARNEKTDVFVCENCGYAVYAPREPRTRLPYWRHRKGAPTDCPWWTGDPSSIDEVNASQFQGAQESPLHLKIKNTIAELLNADPLTEPGSVVTDEYLVTAEGRRRPDVRAVYAEKPIAVEVQLATTQIPIIDARESFYEREGRHLIWLTWNFVPVDRSRMLTAFEDIFYSHNKNLFSFDEEVLAVSKADGSARVRAFWEGENGWESKVVRLTDLTWPETGLPFAVAPRPPWHEDFRARWLDATSENGTRYPDRIHLLDELASKLNMEAVDGAALSEADFESLLNCMLSFVLKRSVGSRQRNLAEVINTFLAGSRRHGFARLMRKVVVSTGSGELLDRASVQGKFAIAEQEPQDGPETVTGRIALMLFPELFLKTPVTLKK
;
A
#
# COMPACT_ATOMS: atom_id res chain seq x y z
N MET A 1 54.03 -17.13 1.40
CA MET A 1 53.71 -15.82 0.77
C MET A 1 52.44 -16.01 -0.05
N ASN A 2 51.28 -15.86 0.60
CA ASN A 2 49.97 -15.98 -0.02
C ASN A 2 49.35 -14.59 -0.10
N ALA A 3 48.92 -14.22 -1.30
CA ALA A 3 48.29 -12.94 -1.59
C ALA A 3 46.99 -12.76 -0.78
N PRO A 4 46.74 -11.59 -0.18
CA PRO A 4 45.50 -11.34 0.54
C PRO A 4 44.34 -11.20 -0.45
N GLY A 5 43.26 -11.92 -0.15
CA GLY A 5 42.05 -12.02 -0.95
C GLY A 5 41.38 -10.68 -1.22
N LYS A 6 40.84 -10.56 -2.44
CA LYS A 6 39.95 -9.48 -2.86
C LYS A 6 38.82 -9.32 -1.84
N LEU A 7 38.77 -8.16 -1.19
CA LEU A 7 37.60 -7.72 -0.43
C LEU A 7 36.35 -7.80 -1.31
N ALA A 8 35.29 -8.36 -0.75
CA ALA A 8 33.94 -8.24 -1.27
C ALA A 8 33.62 -6.75 -1.53
N GLU A 9 33.27 -6.42 -2.77
CA GLU A 9 32.78 -5.10 -3.15
C GLU A 9 31.52 -4.78 -2.36
N ARG A 10 31.68 -3.96 -1.33
CA ARG A 10 30.62 -3.38 -0.52
C ARG A 10 29.86 -2.40 -1.40
N TYR A 11 28.66 -2.78 -1.86
CA TYR A 11 27.82 -1.95 -2.73
C TYR A 11 27.70 -0.52 -2.18
N ARG A 12 28.09 0.47 -2.99
CA ARG A 12 27.88 1.88 -2.66
C ARG A 12 26.41 2.21 -2.93
N ARG A 13 25.63 2.38 -1.86
CA ARG A 13 24.33 3.06 -1.89
C ARG A 13 24.58 4.52 -2.30
N THR A 14 24.69 4.80 -3.60
CA THR A 14 25.08 6.13 -4.07
C THR A 14 23.94 7.12 -3.90
N LEU A 15 22.71 6.74 -4.26
CA LEU A 15 21.52 7.56 -4.02
C LEU A 15 21.01 7.38 -2.59
N LYS A 16 21.01 8.48 -1.83
CA LYS A 16 20.70 8.47 -0.39
C LYS A 16 19.28 8.89 -0.08
N ARG A 17 18.74 9.85 -0.84
CA ARG A 17 17.48 10.54 -0.51
C ARG A 17 16.74 10.94 -1.79
N ALA A 18 15.45 10.60 -1.84
CA ALA A 18 14.54 11.04 -2.90
C ALA A 18 13.46 11.95 -2.31
N VAL A 19 13.06 12.99 -3.03
CA VAL A 19 11.95 13.88 -2.67
C VAL A 19 10.71 13.45 -3.44
N ASP A 20 9.62 13.18 -2.75
CA ASP A 20 8.28 13.06 -3.33
C ASP A 20 7.74 14.45 -3.64
N LEU A 21 7.62 14.82 -4.90
CA LEU A 21 7.18 16.15 -5.34
C LEU A 21 5.73 16.48 -4.97
N ARG A 22 4.91 15.48 -4.64
CA ARG A 22 3.50 15.69 -4.25
C ARG A 22 3.38 16.17 -2.81
N SER A 23 4.20 15.59 -1.94
CA SER A 23 4.20 15.88 -0.50
C SER A 23 5.37 16.76 -0.07
N MET A 24 6.36 16.96 -0.95
CA MET A 24 7.68 17.53 -0.67
C MET A 24 8.43 16.81 0.47
N GLN A 25 8.07 15.56 0.76
CA GLN A 25 8.76 14.75 1.76
C GLN A 25 9.98 14.07 1.18
N THR A 26 11.04 14.01 1.97
CA THR A 26 12.20 13.20 1.64
C THR A 26 12.05 11.78 2.17
N ILE A 27 12.32 10.81 1.32
CA ILE A 27 12.42 9.39 1.65
C ILE A 27 13.89 8.99 1.47
N SER A 28 14.56 8.69 2.58
CA SER A 28 15.91 8.15 2.57
C SER A 28 15.95 6.70 2.09
N SER A 29 17.12 6.24 1.67
CA SER A 29 17.32 4.84 1.28
C SER A 29 17.11 3.88 2.45
N ASP A 30 17.40 4.30 3.69
CA ASP A 30 17.14 3.47 4.87
C ASP A 30 15.64 3.40 5.18
N GLU A 31 14.89 4.50 5.03
CA GLU A 31 13.42 4.50 5.13
C GLU A 31 12.76 3.66 4.02
N LEU A 32 13.29 3.69 2.79
CA LEU A 32 12.80 2.85 1.69
C LEU A 32 13.03 1.36 1.97
N VAL A 33 14.17 1.00 2.55
CA VAL A 33 14.50 -0.39 2.92
C VAL A 33 13.66 -0.86 4.11
N ALA A 34 13.44 0.02 5.09
CA ALA A 34 12.59 -0.24 6.24
C ALA A 34 11.09 -0.18 5.91
N ALA A 35 10.73 0.28 4.70
CA ALA A 35 9.34 0.30 4.25
C ALA A 35 8.79 -1.13 4.25
N GLY A 36 7.67 -1.33 4.94
CA GLY A 36 6.90 -2.57 4.81
C GLY A 36 6.51 -2.82 3.35
N PRO A 37 6.18 -4.07 2.97
CA PRO A 37 5.91 -4.44 1.58
C PRO A 37 4.88 -3.54 0.92
N ASP A 38 3.78 -3.23 1.62
CA ASP A 38 2.69 -2.40 1.08
C ASP A 38 3.18 -1.00 0.70
N ARG A 39 3.89 -0.33 1.63
CA ARG A 39 4.43 1.01 1.40
C ARG A 39 5.47 1.02 0.27
N TYR A 40 6.32 0.00 0.21
CA TYR A 40 7.27 -0.12 -0.88
C TYR A 40 6.56 -0.27 -2.23
N HIS A 41 5.50 -1.08 -2.30
CA HIS A 41 4.72 -1.27 -3.52
C HIS A 41 4.01 0.00 -3.97
N GLU A 42 3.45 0.78 -3.05
CA GLU A 42 2.90 2.11 -3.35
C GLU A 42 3.95 3.02 -4.01
N ILE A 43 5.15 3.11 -3.42
CA ILE A 43 6.25 3.94 -3.95
C ILE A 43 6.65 3.46 -5.34
N ARG A 44 6.88 2.15 -5.49
CA ARG A 44 7.31 1.51 -6.74
C ARG A 44 6.30 1.73 -7.86
N ARG A 45 5.01 1.52 -7.59
CA ARG A 45 3.91 1.68 -8.55
C ARG A 45 3.70 3.14 -8.91
N THR A 46 3.71 4.05 -7.92
CA THR A 46 3.68 5.49 -8.16
C THR A 46 4.81 5.95 -9.08
N ALA A 47 6.05 5.52 -8.81
CA ALA A 47 7.20 5.88 -9.64
C ALA A 47 7.09 5.34 -11.08
N THR A 48 6.45 4.18 -11.24
CA THR A 48 6.22 3.51 -12.53
C THR A 48 5.13 4.21 -13.34
N ARG A 49 3.98 4.52 -12.71
CA ARG A 49 2.90 5.26 -13.35
C ARG A 49 3.36 6.61 -13.85
N ALA A 50 4.07 7.35 -12.99
CA ALA A 50 4.68 8.63 -13.38
C ALA A 50 5.60 8.47 -14.60
N ARG A 51 6.39 7.39 -14.66
CA ARG A 51 7.25 7.11 -15.83
C ARG A 51 6.42 6.91 -17.10
N ASN A 52 5.36 6.12 -17.02
CA ASN A 52 4.49 5.81 -18.16
C ASN A 52 3.74 7.07 -18.65
N GLU A 53 3.35 7.94 -17.73
CA GLU A 53 2.71 9.23 -18.00
C GLU A 53 3.71 10.33 -18.40
N LYS A 54 5.01 10.04 -18.42
CA LYS A 54 6.10 11.00 -18.68
C LYS A 54 6.11 12.19 -17.70
N THR A 55 5.73 11.92 -16.46
CA THR A 55 5.81 12.84 -15.32
C THR A 55 6.86 12.36 -14.32
N ASP A 56 7.25 13.26 -13.41
CA ASP A 56 8.18 12.98 -12.33
C ASP A 56 7.47 13.16 -10.99
N VAL A 57 7.49 12.10 -10.17
CA VAL A 57 6.92 12.13 -8.81
C VAL A 57 8.01 12.04 -7.76
N PHE A 58 9.04 11.23 -7.99
CA PHE A 58 10.20 11.15 -7.11
C PHE A 58 11.43 11.70 -7.82
N VAL A 59 12.15 12.59 -7.16
CA VAL A 59 13.41 13.18 -7.67
C VAL A 59 14.54 12.99 -6.69
N CYS A 60 15.77 12.91 -7.18
CA CYS A 60 16.97 12.91 -6.36
C CYS A 60 17.08 14.24 -5.61
N GLU A 61 17.26 14.22 -4.29
CA GLU A 61 17.40 15.45 -3.50
C GLU A 61 18.65 16.27 -3.92
N ASN A 62 19.70 15.61 -4.40
CA ASN A 62 20.94 16.29 -4.77
C ASN A 62 20.88 16.98 -6.14
N CYS A 63 20.44 16.27 -7.19
CA CYS A 63 20.47 16.81 -8.57
C CYS A 63 19.08 17.17 -9.11
N GLY A 64 18.00 16.91 -8.38
CA GLY A 64 16.63 17.16 -8.81
C GLY A 64 16.13 16.25 -9.94
N TYR A 65 16.95 15.31 -10.42
CA TYR A 65 16.59 14.44 -11.54
C TYR A 65 15.70 13.28 -11.08
N ALA A 66 14.81 12.82 -11.95
CA ALA A 66 13.84 11.78 -11.68
C ALA A 66 14.47 10.45 -11.22
N VAL A 67 13.83 9.80 -10.24
CA VAL A 67 14.25 8.51 -9.67
C VAL A 67 13.10 7.52 -9.58
N TYR A 68 13.42 6.24 -9.40
CA TYR A 68 12.49 5.15 -9.18
C TYR A 68 13.06 4.12 -8.19
N ALA A 69 12.22 3.21 -7.69
CA ALA A 69 12.58 2.25 -6.66
C ALA A 69 12.53 0.79 -7.18
N PRO A 70 13.59 0.28 -7.85
CA PRO A 70 13.72 -1.14 -8.15
C PRO A 70 14.14 -1.96 -6.92
N ARG A 71 14.08 -3.29 -7.04
CA ARG A 71 14.74 -4.23 -6.11
C ARG A 71 16.09 -4.65 -6.65
N GLU A 72 17.05 -4.81 -5.75
CA GLU A 72 18.34 -5.40 -6.09
C GLU A 72 18.14 -6.93 -6.33
N PRO A 73 18.70 -7.51 -7.41
CA PRO A 73 18.35 -8.87 -7.81
C PRO A 73 18.69 -9.97 -6.79
N ARG A 74 19.72 -9.80 -5.94
CA ARG A 74 20.22 -10.85 -5.05
C ARG A 74 19.56 -10.79 -3.67
N THR A 75 19.58 -9.61 -3.07
CA THR A 75 19.06 -9.28 -1.74
C THR A 75 17.57 -8.98 -1.75
N ARG A 76 16.99 -8.68 -2.92
CA ARG A 76 15.61 -8.21 -3.09
C ARG A 76 15.29 -6.90 -2.37
N LEU A 77 16.29 -6.25 -1.77
CA LEU A 77 16.08 -5.01 -1.05
C LEU A 77 15.78 -3.87 -2.03
N PRO A 78 14.84 -2.98 -1.69
CA PRO A 78 14.55 -1.83 -2.51
C PRO A 78 15.68 -0.80 -2.42
N TYR A 79 15.92 -0.08 -3.50
CA TYR A 79 16.88 1.02 -3.52
C TYR A 79 16.44 2.10 -4.50
N TRP A 80 16.90 3.33 -4.32
CA TRP A 80 16.67 4.42 -5.26
C TRP A 80 17.61 4.35 -6.45
N ARG A 81 17.08 4.56 -7.66
CA ARG A 81 17.87 4.62 -8.90
C ARG A 81 17.43 5.80 -9.77
N HIS A 82 18.39 6.49 -10.37
CA HIS A 82 18.12 7.54 -11.35
C HIS A 82 17.48 6.96 -12.62
N ARG A 83 16.56 7.71 -13.23
CA ARG A 83 16.08 7.43 -14.59
C ARG A 83 17.18 7.69 -15.63
N LYS A 84 16.99 7.15 -16.84
CA LYS A 84 17.91 7.34 -17.97
C LYS A 84 18.10 8.83 -18.26
N GLY A 85 19.33 9.23 -18.56
CA GLY A 85 19.69 10.62 -18.86
C GLY A 85 20.02 11.48 -17.64
N ALA A 86 20.09 10.89 -16.45
CA ALA A 86 20.47 11.63 -15.25
C ALA A 86 21.91 12.16 -15.31
N PRO A 87 22.20 13.34 -14.73
CA PRO A 87 23.53 13.91 -14.72
C PRO A 87 24.56 12.97 -14.08
N THR A 88 25.64 12.69 -14.80
CA THR A 88 26.72 11.78 -14.36
C THR A 88 27.65 12.41 -13.33
N ASP A 89 27.62 13.74 -13.22
CA ASP A 89 28.31 14.55 -12.22
C ASP A 89 27.57 14.59 -10.87
N CYS A 90 26.37 14.02 -10.79
CA CYS A 90 25.67 13.85 -9.52
C CYS A 90 26.51 12.98 -8.56
N PRO A 91 26.84 13.45 -7.33
CA PRO A 91 27.56 12.66 -6.32
C PRO A 91 26.85 11.35 -5.96
N TRP A 92 25.55 11.26 -6.25
CA TRP A 92 24.69 10.13 -5.98
C TRP A 92 24.35 9.33 -7.24
N TRP A 93 25.04 9.56 -8.35
CA TRP A 93 24.77 8.91 -9.63
C TRP A 93 24.79 7.37 -9.49
N THR A 94 23.87 6.72 -10.19
CA THR A 94 23.57 5.28 -10.04
C THR A 94 23.90 4.48 -11.31
N GLY A 95 24.64 5.07 -12.25
CA GLY A 95 24.83 4.49 -13.58
C GLY A 95 23.58 4.60 -14.46
N ASP A 96 23.73 4.24 -15.73
CA ASP A 96 22.61 4.17 -16.67
C ASP A 96 21.71 2.95 -16.40
N PRO A 97 20.38 3.11 -16.41
CA PRO A 97 19.46 1.98 -16.36
C PRO A 97 19.30 1.32 -17.72
N SER A 98 19.21 -0.02 -17.73
CA SER A 98 18.82 -0.79 -18.91
C SER A 98 17.42 -0.39 -19.38
N SER A 99 17.20 -0.40 -20.69
CA SER A 99 15.86 -0.14 -21.24
C SER A 99 14.92 -1.33 -20.95
N ILE A 100 13.60 -1.06 -20.97
CA ILE A 100 12.58 -2.11 -20.79
C ILE A 100 12.75 -3.17 -21.89
N ASP A 101 13.02 -2.72 -23.12
CA ASP A 101 13.17 -3.56 -24.31
C ASP A 101 14.41 -4.45 -24.23
N GLU A 102 15.55 -3.94 -23.75
CA GLU A 102 16.75 -4.75 -23.51
C GLU A 102 16.48 -5.87 -22.50
N VAL A 103 15.79 -5.56 -21.41
CA VAL A 103 15.45 -6.56 -20.39
C VAL A 103 14.46 -7.59 -20.95
N ASN A 104 13.43 -7.16 -21.69
CA ASN A 104 12.46 -8.06 -22.31
C ASN A 104 13.11 -8.99 -23.36
N ALA A 105 13.97 -8.45 -24.22
CA ALA A 105 14.67 -9.22 -25.24
C ALA A 105 15.54 -10.32 -24.62
N SER A 106 16.22 -10.01 -23.50
CA SER A 106 17.01 -11.00 -22.76
C SER A 106 16.16 -12.08 -22.08
N GLN A 107 14.95 -11.71 -21.65
CA GLN A 107 14.08 -12.58 -20.84
C GLN A 107 13.30 -13.58 -21.69
N PHE A 108 12.77 -13.14 -22.83
CA PHE A 108 11.95 -13.99 -23.68
C PHE A 108 12.73 -14.60 -24.83
N GLN A 109 13.98 -14.19 -25.10
CA GLN A 109 14.83 -14.72 -26.19
C GLN A 109 14.12 -14.84 -27.55
N GLY A 110 13.08 -14.01 -27.80
CA GLY A 110 12.24 -14.10 -29.00
C GLY A 110 11.23 -15.25 -29.04
N ALA A 111 11.00 -15.96 -27.92
CA ALA A 111 10.08 -17.09 -27.85
C ALA A 111 8.61 -16.69 -28.08
N GLN A 112 7.93 -17.49 -28.90
CA GLN A 112 6.48 -17.49 -29.05
C GLN A 112 5.77 -17.88 -27.75
N GLU A 113 4.49 -17.53 -27.68
CA GLU A 113 3.53 -17.97 -26.64
C GLU A 113 3.66 -19.48 -26.35
N SER A 114 3.70 -19.87 -25.07
CA SER A 114 3.86 -21.27 -24.70
C SER A 114 2.59 -22.10 -24.96
N PRO A 115 2.68 -23.41 -25.24
CA PRO A 115 1.51 -24.27 -25.40
C PRO A 115 0.55 -24.25 -24.21
N LEU A 116 1.10 -24.11 -23.00
CA LEU A 116 0.30 -23.99 -21.78
C LEU A 116 -0.51 -22.69 -21.76
N HIS A 117 0.10 -21.56 -22.12
CA HIS A 117 -0.59 -20.27 -22.21
C HIS A 117 -1.74 -20.33 -23.22
N LEU A 118 -1.48 -20.87 -24.42
CA LEU A 118 -2.50 -21.07 -25.45
C LEU A 118 -3.64 -21.96 -24.96
N LYS A 119 -3.34 -23.05 -24.23
CA LYS A 119 -4.35 -23.96 -23.70
C LYS A 119 -5.23 -23.28 -22.65
N ILE A 120 -4.64 -22.53 -21.72
CA ILE A 120 -5.37 -21.79 -20.68
C ILE A 120 -6.29 -20.76 -21.33
N LYS A 121 -5.77 -19.94 -22.24
CA LYS A 121 -6.52 -18.93 -22.99
C LYS A 121 -7.75 -19.51 -23.69
N ASN A 122 -7.57 -20.58 -24.46
CA ASN A 122 -8.68 -21.25 -25.14
C ASN A 122 -9.70 -21.84 -24.15
N THR A 123 -9.23 -22.41 -23.05
CA THR A 123 -10.10 -22.98 -22.01
C THR A 123 -10.96 -21.90 -21.33
N ILE A 124 -10.39 -20.72 -21.07
CA ILE A 124 -11.14 -19.58 -20.51
C ILE A 124 -12.19 -19.10 -21.50
N ALA A 125 -11.84 -18.99 -22.78
CA ALA A 125 -12.79 -18.61 -23.81
C ALA A 125 -13.94 -19.62 -23.95
N GLU A 126 -13.66 -20.92 -23.88
CA GLU A 126 -14.68 -21.98 -23.84
C GLU A 126 -15.62 -21.83 -22.62
N LEU A 127 -15.06 -21.59 -21.43
CA LEU A 127 -15.85 -21.41 -20.20
C LEU A 127 -16.70 -20.14 -20.22
N LEU A 128 -16.16 -19.03 -20.73
CA LEU A 128 -16.93 -17.80 -20.88
C LEU A 128 -18.07 -17.98 -21.88
N ASN A 129 -17.84 -18.64 -23.02
CA ASN A 129 -18.92 -18.93 -23.98
C ASN A 129 -20.01 -19.85 -23.40
N ALA A 130 -19.67 -20.72 -22.46
CA ALA A 130 -20.62 -21.61 -21.81
C ALA A 130 -21.44 -20.92 -20.69
N ASP A 131 -20.91 -19.83 -20.11
CA ASP A 131 -21.55 -19.12 -19.02
C ASP A 131 -22.74 -18.27 -19.53
N PRO A 132 -23.96 -18.46 -19.00
CA PRO A 132 -25.15 -17.76 -19.46
C PRO A 132 -25.13 -16.24 -19.22
N LEU A 133 -24.21 -15.74 -18.39
CA LEU A 133 -24.04 -14.30 -18.15
C LEU A 133 -23.11 -13.62 -19.16
N THR A 134 -22.45 -14.39 -20.02
CA THR A 134 -21.65 -13.84 -21.11
C THR A 134 -22.56 -13.46 -22.28
N GLU A 135 -22.39 -12.24 -22.79
CA GLU A 135 -23.11 -11.79 -23.98
C GLU A 135 -22.76 -12.70 -25.17
N PRO A 136 -23.74 -13.31 -25.85
CA PRO A 136 -23.50 -14.22 -26.96
C PRO A 136 -22.65 -13.59 -28.07
N GLY A 137 -21.57 -14.26 -28.47
CA GLY A 137 -20.67 -13.77 -29.51
C GLY A 137 -19.70 -12.67 -29.09
N SER A 138 -19.70 -12.25 -27.82
CA SER A 138 -18.77 -11.22 -27.31
C SER A 138 -17.37 -11.74 -26.99
N VAL A 139 -17.20 -13.06 -26.86
CA VAL A 139 -15.92 -13.68 -26.50
C VAL A 139 -14.97 -13.64 -27.69
N VAL A 140 -13.85 -12.95 -27.52
CA VAL A 140 -12.80 -12.80 -28.53
C VAL A 140 -11.45 -13.14 -27.91
N THR A 141 -10.67 -13.96 -28.60
CA THR A 141 -9.29 -14.28 -28.21
C THR A 141 -8.32 -13.68 -29.21
N ASP A 142 -7.15 -13.24 -28.73
CA ASP A 142 -6.03 -12.90 -29.62
C ASP A 142 -6.34 -11.85 -30.71
N GLU A 143 -7.27 -10.92 -30.47
CA GLU A 143 -7.54 -9.82 -31.38
C GLU A 143 -7.18 -8.48 -30.77
N TYR A 144 -6.74 -7.55 -31.62
CA TYR A 144 -6.47 -6.19 -31.18
C TYR A 144 -7.77 -5.48 -30.79
N LEU A 145 -7.80 -4.96 -29.57
CA LEU A 145 -8.63 -3.83 -29.18
C LEU A 145 -7.90 -2.56 -29.62
N VAL A 146 -8.42 -1.92 -30.68
CA VAL A 146 -7.89 -0.67 -31.23
C VAL A 146 -8.80 0.47 -30.81
N THR A 147 -8.19 1.51 -30.24
CA THR A 147 -8.86 2.67 -29.65
C THR A 147 -8.11 3.93 -30.08
N ALA A 148 -8.64 5.12 -29.82
CA ALA A 148 -7.97 6.35 -30.25
C ALA A 148 -6.62 6.55 -29.52
N GLU A 149 -6.49 5.95 -28.34
CA GLU A 149 -5.40 6.08 -27.39
C GLU A 149 -4.35 4.96 -27.54
N GLY A 150 -4.62 3.95 -28.36
CA GLY A 150 -3.65 2.90 -28.67
C GLY A 150 -4.27 1.58 -29.10
N ARG A 151 -3.49 0.50 -28.96
CA ARG A 151 -3.98 -0.85 -29.20
C ARG A 151 -3.39 -1.84 -28.20
N ARG A 152 -4.20 -2.79 -27.76
CA ARG A 152 -3.76 -3.97 -27.00
C ARG A 152 -4.41 -5.22 -27.55
N ARG A 153 -3.75 -6.35 -27.36
CA ARG A 153 -4.23 -7.67 -27.75
C ARG A 153 -4.43 -8.48 -26.47
N PRO A 154 -5.61 -8.41 -25.82
CA PRO A 154 -5.92 -9.26 -24.67
C PRO A 154 -5.86 -10.73 -25.07
N ASP A 155 -5.52 -11.60 -24.12
CA ASP A 155 -5.57 -13.04 -24.35
C ASP A 155 -7.02 -13.49 -24.55
N VAL A 156 -7.93 -13.01 -23.71
CA VAL A 156 -9.37 -13.16 -23.88
C VAL A 156 -10.06 -11.84 -23.53
N ARG A 157 -11.08 -11.44 -24.27
CA ARG A 157 -12.03 -10.39 -23.89
C ARG A 157 -13.45 -10.86 -24.10
N ALA A 158 -14.38 -10.33 -23.30
CA ALA A 158 -15.81 -10.62 -23.42
C ALA A 158 -16.63 -9.46 -22.83
N VAL A 159 -17.95 -9.52 -23.01
CA VAL A 159 -18.89 -8.77 -22.17
C VAL A 159 -19.56 -9.78 -21.23
N TYR A 160 -19.29 -9.67 -19.94
CA TYR A 160 -19.74 -10.60 -18.91
C TYR A 160 -20.59 -9.86 -17.86
N ALA A 161 -21.84 -10.27 -17.66
CA ALA A 161 -22.78 -9.60 -16.75
C ALA A 161 -22.79 -8.07 -16.95
N GLU A 162 -22.95 -7.68 -18.23
CA GLU A 162 -22.96 -6.29 -18.73
C GLU A 162 -21.63 -5.52 -18.55
N LYS A 163 -20.56 -6.19 -18.12
CA LYS A 163 -19.23 -5.58 -17.92
C LYS A 163 -18.30 -6.00 -19.05
N PRO A 164 -17.71 -5.06 -19.78
CA PRO A 164 -16.57 -5.37 -20.64
C PRO A 164 -15.43 -5.89 -19.76
N ILE A 165 -14.94 -7.10 -20.05
CA ILE A 165 -13.81 -7.72 -19.35
C ILE A 165 -12.67 -8.05 -20.31
N ALA A 166 -11.45 -8.09 -19.78
CA ALA A 166 -10.26 -8.66 -20.39
C ALA A 166 -9.60 -9.62 -19.39
N VAL A 167 -9.08 -10.74 -19.88
CA VAL A 167 -8.29 -11.69 -19.11
C VAL A 167 -6.89 -11.74 -19.71
N GLU A 168 -5.88 -11.59 -18.86
CA GLU A 168 -4.46 -11.66 -19.23
C GLU A 168 -3.81 -12.79 -18.42
N VAL A 169 -3.29 -13.81 -19.11
CA VAL A 169 -2.67 -14.98 -18.51
C VAL A 169 -1.20 -14.68 -18.23
N GLN A 170 -0.78 -14.75 -16.97
CA GLN A 170 0.58 -14.47 -16.57
C GLN A 170 1.26 -15.72 -16.00
N LEU A 171 2.13 -16.35 -16.79
CA LEU A 171 2.87 -17.57 -16.41
C LEU A 171 4.32 -17.30 -15.97
N ALA A 172 4.89 -16.18 -16.37
CA ALA A 172 6.30 -15.85 -16.12
C ALA A 172 6.45 -14.46 -15.49
N THR A 173 7.68 -14.05 -15.18
CA THR A 173 7.92 -12.66 -14.77
C THR A 173 7.60 -11.69 -15.91
N THR A 174 7.00 -10.56 -15.59
CA THR A 174 6.88 -9.38 -16.46
C THR A 174 7.33 -8.16 -15.65
N GLN A 175 7.62 -7.05 -16.33
CA GLN A 175 8.09 -5.84 -15.65
C GLN A 175 6.89 -4.96 -15.25
N ILE A 176 6.97 -4.32 -14.07
CA ILE A 176 5.92 -3.42 -13.59
C ILE A 176 5.48 -2.34 -14.59
N PRO A 177 6.34 -1.73 -15.45
CA PRO A 177 5.86 -0.77 -16.45
C PRO A 177 4.92 -1.40 -17.48
N ILE A 178 5.07 -2.70 -17.78
CA ILE A 178 4.20 -3.44 -18.70
C ILE A 178 2.86 -3.74 -18.03
N ILE A 179 2.89 -4.16 -16.75
CA ILE A 179 1.69 -4.39 -15.94
C ILE A 179 0.88 -3.09 -15.86
N ASP A 180 1.48 -2.01 -15.36
CA ASP A 180 0.83 -0.70 -15.20
C ASP A 180 0.30 -0.14 -16.54
N ALA A 181 1.04 -0.32 -17.65
CA ALA A 181 0.61 0.13 -18.97
C ALA A 181 -0.52 -0.73 -19.58
N ARG A 182 -0.75 -1.96 -19.11
CA ARG A 182 -1.91 -2.78 -19.50
C ARG A 182 -3.12 -2.39 -18.67
N GLU A 183 -2.95 -2.31 -17.36
CA GLU A 183 -4.02 -1.88 -16.44
C GLU A 183 -4.55 -0.49 -16.79
N SER A 184 -3.66 0.49 -16.95
CA SER A 184 -4.06 1.86 -17.32
C SER A 184 -4.75 1.92 -18.68
N PHE A 185 -4.41 1.00 -19.60
CA PHE A 185 -5.11 0.92 -20.88
C PHE A 185 -6.53 0.43 -20.67
N TYR A 186 -6.73 -0.70 -19.98
CA TYR A 186 -8.08 -1.25 -19.78
C TYR A 186 -8.96 -0.35 -18.90
N GLU A 187 -8.39 0.28 -17.86
CA GLU A 187 -9.09 1.27 -17.03
C GLU A 187 -9.66 2.43 -17.88
N ARG A 188 -8.83 3.02 -18.76
CA ARG A 188 -9.28 4.09 -19.67
C ARG A 188 -10.36 3.63 -20.65
N GLU A 189 -10.29 2.38 -21.10
CA GLU A 189 -11.28 1.77 -22.00
C GLU A 189 -12.55 1.28 -21.27
N GLY A 190 -12.70 1.58 -19.97
CA GLY A 190 -13.85 1.15 -19.16
C GLY A 190 -13.98 -0.37 -19.07
N ARG A 191 -12.86 -1.08 -19.16
CA ARG A 191 -12.80 -2.55 -19.23
C ARG A 191 -12.14 -3.11 -17.99
N HIS A 192 -12.80 -4.09 -17.39
CA HIS A 192 -12.27 -4.72 -16.19
C HIS A 192 -11.22 -5.76 -16.56
N LEU A 193 -10.04 -5.67 -15.99
CA LEU A 193 -8.93 -6.59 -16.25
C LEU A 193 -8.88 -7.66 -15.17
N ILE A 194 -8.77 -8.93 -15.55
CA ILE A 194 -8.45 -10.05 -14.67
C ILE A 194 -7.07 -10.56 -15.04
N TRP A 195 -6.08 -10.35 -14.17
CA TRP A 195 -4.81 -11.06 -14.28
C TRP A 195 -4.97 -12.48 -13.74
N LEU A 196 -4.56 -13.47 -14.53
CA LEU A 196 -4.76 -14.87 -14.20
C LEU A 196 -3.47 -15.66 -14.28
N THR A 197 -3.08 -16.29 -13.18
CA THR A 197 -1.96 -17.24 -13.15
C THR A 197 -2.45 -18.68 -13.38
N TRP A 198 -1.54 -19.63 -13.46
CA TRP A 198 -1.86 -21.06 -13.52
C TRP A 198 -1.16 -21.83 -12.41
N ASN A 199 -1.90 -22.70 -11.72
CA ASN A 199 -1.41 -23.55 -10.63
C ASN A 199 -0.52 -22.78 -9.65
N PHE A 200 -0.97 -21.60 -9.21
CA PHE A 200 -0.22 -20.86 -8.20
C PHE A 200 -0.13 -21.66 -6.91
N VAL A 201 1.11 -21.81 -6.42
CA VAL A 201 1.39 -22.43 -5.13
C VAL A 201 1.81 -21.30 -4.17
N PRO A 202 1.13 -21.15 -3.03
CA PRO A 202 1.51 -20.19 -2.00
C PRO A 202 2.99 -20.30 -1.61
N VAL A 203 3.66 -19.16 -1.62
CA VAL A 203 5.05 -19.01 -1.18
C VAL A 203 5.16 -17.77 -0.31
N ASP A 204 6.19 -17.72 0.53
CA ASP A 204 6.55 -16.49 1.24
C ASP A 204 6.76 -15.33 0.25
N ARG A 205 6.28 -14.11 0.58
CA ARG A 205 6.37 -12.94 -0.32
C ARG A 205 7.81 -12.63 -0.75
N SER A 206 8.81 -12.92 0.08
CA SER A 206 10.21 -12.75 -0.29
C SER A 206 10.62 -13.61 -1.49
N ARG A 207 9.97 -14.76 -1.69
CA ARG A 207 10.22 -15.74 -2.76
C ARG A 207 9.24 -15.64 -3.92
N MET A 208 8.16 -14.86 -3.79
CA MET A 208 7.19 -14.63 -4.84
C MET A 208 7.83 -13.90 -6.03
N LEU A 209 7.43 -14.28 -7.25
CA LEU A 209 7.82 -13.56 -8.45
C LEU A 209 7.34 -12.11 -8.36
N THR A 210 8.23 -11.15 -8.61
CA THR A 210 7.93 -9.71 -8.49
C THR A 210 6.68 -9.32 -9.30
N ALA A 211 6.47 -9.93 -10.47
CA ALA A 211 5.29 -9.66 -11.29
C ALA A 211 3.98 -10.13 -10.65
N PHE A 212 3.99 -11.31 -10.01
CA PHE A 212 2.81 -11.81 -9.30
C PHE A 212 2.55 -10.96 -8.06
N GLU A 213 3.61 -10.49 -7.41
CA GLU A 213 3.49 -9.54 -6.30
C GLU A 213 2.89 -8.21 -6.78
N ASP A 214 3.39 -7.64 -7.89
CA ASP A 214 2.86 -6.41 -8.49
C ASP A 214 1.36 -6.59 -8.87
N ILE A 215 0.99 -7.73 -9.47
CA ILE A 215 -0.42 -8.09 -9.79
C ILE A 215 -1.27 -8.24 -8.52
N PHE A 216 -0.73 -8.90 -7.50
CA PHE A 216 -1.41 -9.10 -6.21
C PHE A 216 -1.83 -7.77 -5.59
N TYR A 217 -0.96 -6.75 -5.59
CA TYR A 217 -1.34 -5.41 -5.13
C TYR A 217 -2.38 -4.72 -6.01
N SER A 218 -2.40 -5.04 -7.32
CA SER A 218 -3.33 -4.45 -8.28
C SER A 218 -4.75 -4.93 -8.05
N HIS A 219 -4.90 -6.21 -7.68
CA HIS A 219 -6.18 -6.83 -7.32
C HIS A 219 -6.46 -6.73 -5.81
N ASN A 220 -6.11 -5.61 -5.19
CA ASN A 220 -6.43 -5.35 -3.79
C ASN A 220 -5.96 -6.49 -2.85
N LYS A 221 -4.72 -6.96 -3.03
CA LYS A 221 -4.13 -8.11 -2.31
C LYS A 221 -4.83 -9.44 -2.57
N ASN A 222 -5.29 -9.65 -3.79
CA ASN A 222 -5.76 -10.96 -4.28
C ASN A 222 -4.88 -11.39 -5.46
N LEU A 223 -4.63 -12.70 -5.59
CA LEU A 223 -4.05 -13.26 -6.81
C LEU A 223 -5.03 -14.27 -7.38
N PHE A 224 -5.45 -14.09 -8.62
CA PHE A 224 -6.31 -15.05 -9.29
C PHE A 224 -5.48 -16.09 -10.02
N SER A 225 -5.83 -17.36 -9.82
CA SER A 225 -5.24 -18.49 -10.52
C SER A 225 -6.32 -19.36 -11.12
N PHE A 226 -5.95 -20.05 -12.19
CA PHE A 226 -6.69 -21.15 -12.76
C PHE A 226 -5.95 -22.46 -12.46
N ASP A 227 -6.69 -23.54 -12.27
CA ASP A 227 -6.17 -24.89 -12.00
C ASP A 227 -7.20 -25.96 -12.41
N GLU A 228 -6.82 -27.23 -12.25
CA GLU A 228 -7.65 -28.38 -12.62
C GLU A 228 -8.98 -28.46 -11.84
N GLU A 229 -8.99 -28.07 -10.57
CA GLU A 229 -10.21 -28.07 -9.76
C GLU A 229 -11.17 -27.00 -10.27
N VAL A 230 -10.67 -25.77 -10.49
CA VAL A 230 -11.48 -24.67 -11.06
C VAL A 230 -12.06 -25.06 -12.41
N LEU A 231 -11.27 -25.70 -13.27
CA LEU A 231 -11.73 -26.21 -14.57
C LEU A 231 -12.86 -27.23 -14.41
N ALA A 232 -12.68 -28.22 -13.53
CA ALA A 232 -13.65 -29.29 -13.32
C ALA A 232 -15.00 -28.72 -12.82
N VAL A 233 -14.97 -27.86 -11.80
CA VAL A 233 -16.20 -27.26 -11.26
C VAL A 233 -16.86 -26.29 -12.22
N SER A 234 -16.09 -25.55 -13.03
CA SER A 234 -16.64 -24.64 -14.04
C SER A 234 -17.33 -25.39 -15.17
N LYS A 235 -16.77 -26.53 -15.61
CA LYS A 235 -17.41 -27.38 -16.61
C LYS A 235 -18.67 -28.06 -16.11
N ALA A 236 -18.75 -28.36 -14.82
CA ALA A 236 -19.87 -29.09 -14.24
C ALA A 236 -21.19 -28.29 -14.25
N ASP A 237 -21.14 -26.97 -14.03
CA ASP A 237 -22.34 -26.12 -14.01
C ASP A 237 -22.31 -24.96 -15.02
N GLY A 238 -21.28 -24.91 -15.88
CA GLY A 238 -21.15 -23.92 -16.94
C GLY A 238 -20.77 -22.51 -16.48
N SER A 239 -20.54 -22.25 -15.18
CA SER A 239 -20.17 -20.89 -14.73
C SER A 239 -18.66 -20.63 -14.77
N ALA A 240 -18.27 -19.45 -15.23
CA ALA A 240 -16.88 -18.98 -15.24
C ALA A 240 -16.38 -18.69 -13.82
N ARG A 241 -15.24 -19.28 -13.47
CA ARG A 241 -14.63 -19.16 -12.13
C ARG A 241 -13.13 -18.96 -12.18
N VAL A 242 -12.62 -18.48 -11.06
CA VAL A 242 -11.20 -18.41 -10.73
C VAL A 242 -10.97 -18.87 -9.31
N ARG A 243 -9.76 -19.33 -8.99
CA ARG A 243 -9.32 -19.42 -7.59
C ARG A 243 -8.74 -18.08 -7.18
N ALA A 244 -9.22 -17.51 -6.10
CA ALA A 244 -8.63 -16.35 -5.48
C ALA A 244 -7.74 -16.77 -4.32
N PHE A 245 -6.52 -16.22 -4.26
CA PHE A 245 -5.60 -16.33 -3.12
C PHE A 245 -5.46 -14.99 -2.41
N TRP A 246 -5.42 -14.99 -1.08
CA TRP A 246 -5.16 -13.80 -0.26
C TRP A 246 -4.33 -14.16 0.98
N GLU A 247 -3.76 -13.16 1.65
CA GLU A 247 -3.09 -13.34 2.95
C GLU A 247 -4.12 -13.15 4.09
N GLY A 248 -4.41 -14.22 4.81
CA GLY A 248 -5.20 -14.23 6.05
C GLY A 248 -4.32 -14.12 7.31
N GLU A 249 -4.89 -14.41 8.48
CA GLU A 249 -4.16 -14.33 9.78
C GLU A 249 -3.00 -15.31 9.85
N ASN A 250 -3.21 -16.52 9.35
CA ASN A 250 -2.30 -17.65 9.52
C ASN A 250 -1.53 -17.97 8.22
N GLY A 251 -1.46 -17.01 7.30
CA GLY A 251 -0.79 -17.14 6.00
C GLY A 251 -1.76 -17.13 4.83
N TRP A 252 -1.36 -17.76 3.72
CA TRP A 252 -2.16 -17.78 2.50
C TRP A 252 -3.43 -18.62 2.64
N GLU A 253 -4.54 -18.03 2.21
CA GLU A 253 -5.84 -18.69 2.08
C GLU A 253 -6.27 -18.67 0.60
N SER A 254 -7.18 -19.59 0.23
CA SER A 254 -7.74 -19.60 -1.13
C SER A 254 -9.18 -20.09 -1.16
N LYS A 255 -9.94 -19.64 -2.16
CA LYS A 255 -11.29 -20.13 -2.45
C LYS A 255 -11.58 -20.04 -3.94
N VAL A 256 -12.37 -20.96 -4.46
CA VAL A 256 -12.92 -20.88 -5.82
C VAL A 256 -14.13 -19.94 -5.81
N VAL A 257 -14.15 -18.96 -6.72
CA VAL A 257 -15.22 -17.95 -6.83
C VAL A 257 -15.74 -17.86 -8.25
N ARG A 258 -17.04 -17.61 -8.40
CA ARG A 258 -17.61 -17.20 -9.70
C ARG A 258 -17.19 -15.76 -9.99
N LEU A 259 -17.09 -15.42 -11.28
CA LEU A 259 -16.80 -14.04 -11.68
C LEU A 259 -17.86 -13.04 -11.18
N THR A 260 -19.12 -13.47 -11.04
CA THR A 260 -20.20 -12.68 -10.45
C THR A 260 -20.00 -12.33 -8.98
N ASP A 261 -19.23 -13.15 -8.26
CA ASP A 261 -19.04 -13.01 -6.81
C ASP A 261 -17.83 -12.11 -6.50
N LEU A 262 -17.13 -11.63 -7.53
CA LEU A 262 -16.05 -10.66 -7.39
C LEU A 262 -16.62 -9.27 -7.11
N THR A 263 -15.87 -8.48 -6.34
CA THR A 263 -16.11 -7.04 -6.23
C THR A 263 -15.43 -6.34 -7.38
N TRP A 264 -16.18 -5.50 -8.11
CA TRP A 264 -15.73 -4.77 -9.30
C TRP A 264 -15.65 -3.27 -9.00
N PRO A 265 -14.48 -2.75 -8.57
CA PRO A 265 -14.29 -1.32 -8.34
C PRO A 265 -14.20 -0.54 -9.67
N GLU A 266 -14.38 0.78 -9.60
CA GLU A 266 -14.27 1.69 -10.76
C GLU A 266 -12.90 1.63 -11.47
N THR A 267 -11.85 1.22 -10.75
CA THR A 267 -10.50 1.02 -11.32
C THR A 267 -10.44 -0.10 -12.35
N GLY A 268 -11.48 -0.93 -12.46
CA GLY A 268 -11.52 -2.07 -13.37
C GLY A 268 -10.77 -3.32 -12.88
N LEU A 269 -10.17 -3.30 -11.70
CA LEU A 269 -9.38 -4.42 -11.16
C LEU A 269 -10.15 -5.12 -10.03
N PRO A 270 -10.78 -6.29 -10.29
CA PRO A 270 -11.60 -6.96 -9.30
C PRO A 270 -10.80 -7.58 -8.17
N PHE A 271 -11.49 -7.89 -7.08
CA PHE A 271 -10.97 -8.68 -5.96
C PHE A 271 -12.06 -9.57 -5.36
N ALA A 272 -11.69 -10.71 -4.76
CA ALA A 272 -12.65 -11.66 -4.17
C ALA A 272 -12.81 -11.53 -2.65
N VAL A 273 -11.78 -11.00 -1.99
CA VAL A 273 -11.73 -10.75 -0.55
C VAL A 273 -11.12 -9.37 -0.37
N ALA A 274 -11.83 -8.44 0.28
CA ALA A 274 -11.24 -7.16 0.64
C ALA A 274 -10.05 -7.41 1.58
N PRO A 275 -8.90 -6.75 1.39
CA PRO A 275 -7.81 -6.88 2.32
C PRO A 275 -8.28 -6.39 3.69
N ARG A 276 -7.76 -7.02 4.73
CA ARG A 276 -7.95 -6.51 6.08
C ARG A 276 -7.36 -5.09 6.15
N PRO A 277 -8.06 -4.13 6.75
CA PRO A 277 -7.49 -2.82 6.99
C PRO A 277 -6.17 -2.96 7.76
N PRO A 278 -5.20 -2.07 7.56
CA PRO A 278 -4.00 -2.01 8.39
C PRO A 278 -4.38 -2.10 9.86
N TRP A 279 -3.59 -2.85 10.64
CA TRP A 279 -3.93 -3.14 12.05
C TRP A 279 -4.27 -1.88 12.85
N HIS A 280 -3.58 -0.76 12.62
CA HIS A 280 -3.86 0.50 13.32
C HIS A 280 -5.21 1.12 12.94
N GLU A 281 -5.66 0.97 11.70
CA GLU A 281 -6.99 1.42 11.26
C GLU A 281 -8.08 0.56 11.87
N ASP A 282 -7.91 -0.76 11.84
CA ASP A 282 -8.81 -1.72 12.50
C ASP A 282 -8.90 -1.46 14.01
N PHE A 283 -7.75 -1.27 14.66
CA PHE A 283 -7.66 -0.95 16.08
C PHE A 283 -8.43 0.33 16.41
N ARG A 284 -8.22 1.41 15.63
CA ARG A 284 -8.96 2.68 15.82
C ARG A 284 -10.46 2.50 15.64
N ALA A 285 -10.89 1.71 14.66
CA ALA A 285 -12.31 1.42 14.44
C ALA A 285 -12.93 0.68 15.64
N ARG A 286 -12.27 -0.37 16.14
CA ARG A 286 -12.72 -1.10 17.34
C ARG A 286 -12.70 -0.24 18.59
N TRP A 287 -11.68 0.60 18.75
CA TRP A 287 -11.62 1.57 19.85
C TRP A 287 -12.79 2.56 19.79
N LEU A 288 -13.13 3.08 18.61
CA LEU A 288 -14.25 3.98 18.41
C LEU A 288 -15.59 3.31 18.70
N ASP A 289 -15.80 2.06 18.27
CA ASP A 289 -17.01 1.28 18.57
C ASP A 289 -17.17 1.04 20.08
N ALA A 290 -16.05 0.83 20.77
CA ALA A 290 -16.01 0.70 22.22
C ALA A 290 -16.16 2.04 22.98
N THR A 291 -16.15 3.19 22.29
CA THR A 291 -16.09 4.52 22.92
C THR A 291 -17.40 5.29 22.81
N SER A 292 -17.94 5.67 23.96
CA SER A 292 -19.14 6.52 24.08
C SER A 292 -18.77 7.95 24.49
N GLU A 293 -19.77 8.83 24.65
CA GLU A 293 -19.58 10.16 25.22
C GLU A 293 -19.02 10.15 26.67
N ASN A 294 -19.08 9.01 27.36
CA ASN A 294 -18.56 8.82 28.72
C ASN A 294 -17.15 8.19 28.74
N GLY A 295 -16.54 7.99 27.57
CA GLY A 295 -15.27 7.27 27.43
C GLY A 295 -15.46 5.83 26.93
N THR A 296 -14.35 5.11 26.91
CA THR A 296 -14.24 3.73 26.40
C THR A 296 -14.70 2.73 27.45
N ARG A 297 -15.58 1.79 27.06
CA ARG A 297 -16.15 0.78 27.98
C ARG A 297 -15.05 -0.05 28.62
N TYR A 298 -15.12 -0.26 29.93
CA TYR A 298 -14.05 -0.90 30.72
C TYR A 298 -13.59 -2.28 30.20
N PRO A 299 -14.50 -3.23 29.85
CA PRO A 299 -14.08 -4.55 29.36
C PRO A 299 -13.30 -4.44 28.04
N ASP A 300 -13.82 -3.67 27.08
CA ASP A 300 -13.17 -3.46 25.78
C ASP A 300 -11.83 -2.74 25.95
N ARG A 301 -11.79 -1.74 26.84
CA ARG A 301 -10.59 -0.93 27.10
C ARG A 301 -9.41 -1.78 27.54
N ILE A 302 -9.60 -2.73 28.47
CA ILE A 302 -8.51 -3.59 28.94
C ILE A 302 -7.98 -4.44 27.80
N HIS A 303 -8.88 -5.13 27.08
CA HIS A 303 -8.48 -6.00 25.97
C HIS A 303 -7.75 -5.25 24.86
N LEU A 304 -8.21 -4.04 24.52
CA LEU A 304 -7.57 -3.21 23.50
C LEU A 304 -6.20 -2.68 23.97
N LEU A 305 -6.06 -2.29 25.24
CA LEU A 305 -4.77 -1.85 25.76
C LEU A 305 -3.75 -3.00 25.84
N ASP A 306 -4.17 -4.20 26.21
CA ASP A 306 -3.28 -5.38 26.22
C ASP A 306 -2.85 -5.78 24.80
N GLU A 307 -3.76 -5.71 23.83
CA GLU A 307 -3.43 -5.92 22.41
C GLU A 307 -2.41 -4.87 21.93
N LEU A 308 -2.63 -3.60 22.27
CA LEU A 308 -1.75 -2.50 21.92
C LEU A 308 -0.34 -2.68 22.52
N ALA A 309 -0.26 -3.05 23.80
CA ALA A 309 0.99 -3.36 24.48
C ALA A 309 1.72 -4.55 23.83
N SER A 310 0.98 -5.61 23.51
CA SER A 310 1.53 -6.78 22.79
C SER A 310 2.09 -6.41 21.41
N LYS A 311 1.46 -5.45 20.71
CA LYS A 311 1.94 -4.97 19.40
C LYS A 311 3.18 -4.08 19.48
N LEU A 312 3.37 -3.35 20.57
CA LEU A 312 4.63 -2.63 20.81
C LEU A 312 5.83 -3.56 20.96
N ASN A 313 5.60 -4.77 21.49
CA ASN A 313 6.63 -5.78 21.70
C ASN A 313 7.84 -5.22 22.49
N MET A 314 7.55 -4.43 23.53
CA MET A 314 8.55 -3.86 24.45
C MET A 314 8.47 -4.59 25.80
N GLU A 315 9.62 -4.96 26.37
CA GLU A 315 9.66 -5.53 27.71
C GLU A 315 9.09 -4.54 28.74
N ALA A 316 8.28 -5.05 29.68
CA ALA A 316 7.67 -4.30 30.79
C ALA A 316 6.61 -3.25 30.40
N VAL A 317 6.01 -3.33 29.21
CA VAL A 317 4.80 -2.54 28.86
C VAL A 317 3.62 -3.51 28.74
N ASP A 318 2.61 -3.32 29.58
CA ASP A 318 1.32 -4.03 29.54
C ASP A 318 0.14 -3.03 29.49
N GLY A 319 -1.10 -3.53 29.39
CA GLY A 319 -2.27 -2.67 29.34
C GLY A 319 -2.47 -1.84 30.62
N ALA A 320 -2.00 -2.32 31.77
CA ALA A 320 -2.08 -1.60 33.04
C ALA A 320 -1.15 -0.38 33.04
N ALA A 321 0.10 -0.54 32.60
CA ALA A 321 1.06 0.56 32.45
C ALA A 321 0.54 1.64 31.50
N LEU A 322 -0.13 1.25 30.41
CA LEU A 322 -0.76 2.20 29.49
C LEU A 322 -1.92 2.97 30.13
N SER A 323 -2.73 2.29 30.95
CA SER A 323 -3.82 2.96 31.68
C SER A 323 -3.30 3.90 32.78
N GLU A 324 -2.22 3.52 33.47
CA GLU A 324 -1.57 4.38 34.47
C GLU A 324 -1.04 5.68 33.84
N ALA A 325 -0.54 5.59 32.61
CA ALA A 325 -0.11 6.73 31.80
C ALA A 325 -1.28 7.57 31.23
N ASP A 326 -2.55 7.22 31.49
CA ASP A 326 -3.74 7.91 30.96
C ASP A 326 -3.77 7.93 29.42
N PHE A 327 -3.26 6.85 28.79
CA PHE A 327 -3.15 6.73 27.34
C PHE A 327 -4.52 6.72 26.66
N GLU A 328 -5.56 6.19 27.31
CA GLU A 328 -6.92 6.20 26.78
C GLU A 328 -7.43 7.64 26.54
N SER A 329 -7.07 8.57 27.43
CA SER A 329 -7.41 9.98 27.28
C SER A 329 -6.66 10.61 26.12
N LEU A 330 -5.39 10.24 25.93
CA LEU A 330 -4.58 10.69 24.79
C LEU A 330 -5.19 10.19 23.48
N LEU A 331 -5.50 8.91 23.38
CA LEU A 331 -6.07 8.30 22.18
C LEU A 331 -7.41 8.94 21.81
N ASN A 332 -8.31 9.13 22.79
CA ASN A 332 -9.59 9.81 22.56
C ASN A 332 -9.41 11.28 22.14
N CYS A 333 -8.43 11.98 22.71
CA CYS A 333 -8.08 13.34 22.32
C CYS A 333 -7.58 13.38 20.87
N MET A 334 -6.62 12.52 20.50
CA MET A 334 -6.10 12.43 19.13
C MET A 334 -7.20 12.10 18.12
N LEU A 335 -8.03 11.09 18.40
CA LEU A 335 -9.17 10.71 17.55
C LEU A 335 -10.16 11.86 17.37
N SER A 336 -10.38 12.69 18.40
CA SER A 336 -11.26 13.85 18.29
C SER A 336 -10.78 14.83 17.22
N PHE A 337 -9.46 15.07 17.15
CA PHE A 337 -8.86 15.96 16.16
C PHE A 337 -8.84 15.36 14.75
N VAL A 338 -8.61 14.04 14.64
CA VAL A 338 -8.63 13.31 13.36
C VAL A 338 -10.04 13.31 12.77
N LEU A 339 -11.07 13.03 13.59
CA LEU A 339 -12.46 12.91 13.15
C LEU A 339 -13.24 14.22 13.16
N LYS A 340 -12.64 15.33 13.63
CA LYS A 340 -13.28 16.65 13.73
C LYS A 340 -14.56 16.68 14.58
N ARG A 341 -14.63 15.83 15.60
CA ARG A 341 -15.74 15.75 16.57
C ARG A 341 -15.22 15.28 17.93
N SER A 342 -15.99 15.46 19.01
CA SER A 342 -15.60 14.90 20.31
C SER A 342 -15.67 13.36 20.30
N VAL A 343 -14.66 12.72 20.88
CA VAL A 343 -14.56 11.27 21.08
C VAL A 343 -14.26 11.03 22.56
N GLY A 344 -14.98 10.11 23.20
CA GLY A 344 -14.78 9.79 24.62
C GLY A 344 -15.19 10.92 25.57
N SER A 345 -15.96 11.91 25.11
CA SER A 345 -16.25 13.11 25.87
C SER A 345 -17.55 13.81 25.43
N ARG A 346 -18.18 14.52 26.37
CA ARG A 346 -19.36 15.38 26.16
C ARG A 346 -19.02 16.83 25.75
N GLN A 347 -17.75 17.15 25.54
CA GLN A 347 -17.37 18.50 25.10
C GLN A 347 -17.97 18.82 23.73
N ARG A 348 -18.33 20.09 23.52
CA ARG A 348 -19.10 20.54 22.35
C ARG A 348 -18.22 20.85 21.15
N ASN A 349 -16.94 21.14 21.38
CA ASN A 349 -16.00 21.52 20.34
C ASN A 349 -14.57 21.10 20.70
N LEU A 350 -13.67 21.12 19.72
CA LEU A 350 -12.29 20.68 19.88
C LEU A 350 -11.47 21.56 20.85
N ALA A 351 -11.84 22.84 21.03
CA ALA A 351 -11.17 23.71 22.00
C ALA A 351 -11.47 23.28 23.44
N GLU A 352 -12.72 22.92 23.72
CA GLU A 352 -13.11 22.34 25.00
C GLU A 352 -12.43 20.97 25.22
N VAL A 353 -12.39 20.10 24.20
CA VAL A 353 -11.68 18.81 24.28
C VAL A 353 -10.23 18.98 24.71
N ILE A 354 -9.46 19.84 24.03
CA ILE A 354 -8.03 20.03 24.35
C ILE A 354 -7.82 20.74 25.69
N ASN A 355 -8.68 21.69 26.06
CA ASN A 355 -8.61 22.37 27.35
C ASN A 355 -8.87 21.43 28.51
N THR A 356 -9.89 20.57 28.39
CA THR A 356 -10.20 19.54 29.40
C THR A 356 -9.11 18.47 29.45
N PHE A 357 -8.54 18.11 28.30
CA PHE A 357 -7.43 17.18 28.22
C PHE A 357 -6.20 17.68 29.01
N LEU A 358 -5.76 18.91 28.73
CA LEU A 358 -4.59 19.52 29.39
C LEU A 358 -4.88 20.07 30.80
N ALA A 359 -6.11 19.95 31.30
CA ALA A 359 -6.40 20.33 32.69
C ALA A 359 -5.82 19.33 33.70
N GLY A 360 -5.58 18.08 33.30
CA GLY A 360 -4.93 17.07 34.15
C GLY A 360 -3.42 17.09 34.00
N SER A 361 -2.68 17.24 35.11
CA SER A 361 -1.20 17.27 35.11
C SER A 361 -0.57 15.99 34.54
N ARG A 362 -1.20 14.82 34.76
CA ARG A 362 -0.75 13.54 34.17
C ARG A 362 -0.65 13.55 32.65
N ARG A 363 -1.36 14.45 31.98
CA ARG A 363 -1.40 14.56 30.51
C ARG A 363 -0.48 15.66 29.97
N HIS A 364 0.25 16.36 30.84
CA HIS A 364 1.12 17.47 30.42
C HIS A 364 2.27 17.02 29.55
N GLY A 365 2.81 15.81 29.78
CA GLY A 365 3.84 15.23 28.93
C GLY A 365 3.41 14.99 27.47
N PHE A 366 2.10 14.98 27.20
CA PHE A 366 1.56 14.81 25.85
C PHE A 366 1.36 16.14 25.10
N ALA A 367 1.68 17.28 25.70
CA ALA A 367 1.34 18.58 25.12
C ALA A 367 2.03 18.80 23.77
N ARG A 368 3.33 18.55 23.64
CA ARG A 368 4.03 18.71 22.34
C ARG A 368 3.46 17.79 21.26
N LEU A 369 3.14 16.54 21.62
CA LEU A 369 2.49 15.58 20.74
C LEU A 369 1.12 16.11 20.27
N MET A 370 0.27 16.54 21.19
CA MET A 370 -1.05 17.08 20.87
C MET A 370 -0.98 18.37 20.06
N ARG A 371 0.01 19.25 20.31
CA ARG A 371 0.23 20.42 19.47
C ARG A 371 0.48 20.01 18.02
N LYS A 372 1.30 18.99 17.79
CA LYS A 372 1.54 18.44 16.45
C LYS A 372 0.25 17.90 15.82
N VAL A 373 -0.55 17.15 16.57
CA VAL A 373 -1.85 16.62 16.11
C VAL A 373 -2.82 17.75 15.72
N VAL A 374 -2.93 18.80 16.54
CA VAL A 374 -3.78 19.97 16.27
C VAL A 374 -3.39 20.62 14.94
N VAL A 375 -2.09 20.82 14.71
CA VAL A 375 -1.57 21.41 13.48
C VAL A 375 -1.76 20.48 12.28
N SER A 376 -1.36 19.21 12.39
CA SER A 376 -1.40 18.23 11.30
C SER A 376 -2.82 17.94 10.82
N THR A 377 -3.83 18.09 11.69
CA THR A 377 -5.23 17.90 11.31
C THR A 377 -5.87 19.20 10.78
N GLY A 378 -5.14 20.31 10.64
CA GLY A 378 -5.67 21.57 10.13
C GLY A 378 -6.48 22.40 11.15
N SER A 379 -6.31 22.13 12.44
CA SER A 379 -6.96 22.88 13.53
C SER A 379 -6.00 23.87 14.23
N GLY A 380 -4.97 24.35 13.52
CA GLY A 380 -3.91 25.20 14.05
C GLY A 380 -4.41 26.50 14.71
N GLU A 381 -5.48 27.11 14.18
CA GLU A 381 -6.12 28.31 14.73
C GLU A 381 -6.60 28.16 16.18
N LEU A 382 -6.84 26.93 16.64
CA LEU A 382 -7.22 26.68 18.03
C LEU A 382 -6.08 27.03 19.00
N LEU A 383 -4.83 26.95 18.52
CA LEU A 383 -3.65 27.34 19.30
C LEU A 383 -3.53 28.86 19.47
N ASP A 384 -4.33 29.67 18.78
CA ASP A 384 -4.36 31.12 18.96
C ASP A 384 -5.37 31.57 20.02
N ARG A 385 -6.24 30.66 20.47
CA ARG A 385 -7.22 30.97 21.53
C ARG A 385 -6.52 31.08 22.87
N ALA A 386 -6.71 32.19 23.57
CA ALA A 386 -6.06 32.46 24.86
C ALA A 386 -6.22 31.33 25.89
N SER A 387 -7.40 30.69 25.95
CA SER A 387 -7.63 29.54 26.84
C SER A 387 -6.72 28.35 26.52
N VAL A 388 -6.55 28.05 25.23
CA VAL A 388 -5.77 26.90 24.74
C VAL A 388 -4.28 27.22 24.89
N GLN A 389 -3.86 28.43 24.51
CA GLN A 389 -2.49 28.92 24.73
C GLN A 389 -2.05 28.77 26.18
N GLY A 390 -2.87 29.22 27.13
CA GLY A 390 -2.57 29.10 28.55
C GLY A 390 -2.38 27.65 28.99
N LYS A 391 -3.22 26.72 28.50
CA LYS A 391 -3.10 25.29 28.81
C LYS A 391 -1.82 24.67 28.26
N PHE A 392 -1.47 24.95 27.01
CA PHE A 392 -0.21 24.46 26.44
C PHE A 392 1.01 25.08 27.12
N ALA A 393 0.99 26.39 27.41
CA ALA A 393 2.12 27.08 28.05
C ALA A 393 2.43 26.55 29.45
N ILE A 394 1.41 26.10 30.19
CA ILE A 394 1.60 25.41 31.47
C ILE A 394 2.12 23.99 31.22
N ALA A 395 1.45 23.21 30.38
CA ALA A 395 1.76 21.80 30.17
C ALA A 395 3.16 21.58 29.56
N GLU A 396 3.65 22.47 28.70
CA GLU A 396 4.97 22.38 28.06
C GLU A 396 6.14 22.69 29.01
N GLN A 397 5.87 23.11 30.25
CA GLN A 397 6.91 23.25 31.28
C GLN A 397 7.32 21.90 31.87
N GLU A 398 6.47 20.88 31.76
CA GLU A 398 6.74 19.51 32.21
C GLU A 398 7.55 18.71 31.17
N PRO A 399 8.25 17.63 31.56
CA PRO A 399 8.91 16.73 30.62
C PRO A 399 7.95 16.22 29.55
N GLN A 400 8.35 16.32 28.28
CA GLN A 400 7.50 16.03 27.13
C GLN A 400 7.87 14.71 26.46
N ASP A 401 6.86 13.96 26.04
CA ASP A 401 7.03 12.71 25.31
C ASP A 401 7.52 12.95 23.88
N GLY A 402 8.58 12.22 23.52
CA GLY A 402 9.18 12.19 22.20
C GLY A 402 8.92 10.88 21.44
N PRO A 403 9.30 10.79 20.16
CA PRO A 403 9.18 9.58 19.33
C PRO A 403 9.75 8.30 19.93
N GLU A 404 10.74 8.43 20.81
CA GLU A 404 11.43 7.35 21.50
C GLU A 404 10.68 6.78 22.71
N THR A 405 9.74 7.54 23.30
CA THR A 405 8.95 7.10 24.46
C THR A 405 7.89 6.08 24.06
N VAL A 406 7.37 5.33 25.04
CA VAL A 406 6.29 4.36 24.81
C VAL A 406 5.10 5.04 24.12
N THR A 407 4.65 6.18 24.66
CA THR A 407 3.57 6.98 24.09
C THR A 407 3.86 7.45 22.68
N GLY A 408 5.06 7.98 22.42
CA GLY A 408 5.43 8.49 21.09
C GLY A 408 5.46 7.38 20.05
N ARG A 409 5.98 6.20 20.41
CA ARG A 409 5.96 5.00 19.56
C ARG A 409 4.53 4.55 19.26
N ILE A 410 3.66 4.54 20.25
CA ILE A 410 2.25 4.21 20.03
C ILE A 410 1.59 5.23 19.10
N ALA A 411 1.79 6.53 19.34
CA ALA A 411 1.20 7.57 18.51
C ALA A 411 1.65 7.45 17.05
N LEU A 412 2.93 7.16 16.81
CA LEU A 412 3.47 6.88 15.47
C LEU A 412 2.90 5.61 14.84
N MET A 413 2.64 4.58 15.65
CA MET A 413 2.07 3.32 15.19
C MET A 413 0.58 3.44 14.84
N LEU A 414 -0.19 4.17 15.66
CA LEU A 414 -1.64 4.32 15.49
C LEU A 414 -2.03 5.42 14.50
N PHE A 415 -1.18 6.44 14.35
CA PHE A 415 -1.43 7.61 13.51
C PHE A 415 -0.22 7.99 12.67
N PRO A 416 0.37 7.06 11.90
CA PRO A 416 1.56 7.34 11.10
C PRO A 416 1.38 8.59 10.21
N GLU A 417 0.18 8.79 9.67
CA GLU A 417 -0.19 9.90 8.79
C GLU A 417 -0.05 11.29 9.43
N LEU A 418 -0.19 11.42 10.75
CA LEU A 418 -0.11 12.72 11.44
C LEU A 418 1.32 13.23 11.60
N PHE A 419 2.30 12.34 11.49
CA PHE A 419 3.71 12.61 11.75
C PHE A 419 4.58 12.57 10.49
N LEU A 420 3.99 12.22 9.36
CA LEU A 420 4.58 12.49 8.05
C LEU A 420 4.79 14.02 7.93
N LYS A 421 5.98 14.47 7.53
CA LYS A 421 6.32 15.90 7.46
C LYS A 421 5.43 16.62 6.43
N THR A 422 4.39 17.33 6.87
CA THR A 422 3.61 18.23 5.99
C THR A 422 4.51 19.33 5.44
N PRO A 423 4.41 19.70 4.15
CA PRO A 423 5.25 20.74 3.56
C PRO A 423 5.10 22.07 4.29
N VAL A 424 6.22 22.73 4.55
CA VAL A 424 6.23 24.15 4.89
C VAL A 424 5.78 24.89 3.63
N THR A 425 4.53 25.34 3.60
CA THR A 425 4.10 26.37 2.65
C THR A 425 4.95 27.60 2.91
N LEU A 426 5.99 27.79 2.10
CA LEU A 426 6.65 29.08 1.94
C LEU A 426 5.55 30.03 1.42
N LYS A 427 5.10 30.93 2.29
CA LYS A 427 4.30 32.08 1.87
C LYS A 427 5.13 32.84 0.82
N LYS A 428 4.47 33.17 -0.29
CA LYS A 428 5.00 33.91 -1.45
C LYS A 428 5.84 35.11 -1.07
#